data_AF-A0A5J4NLB3-F1
#
_entry.id   AF-A0A5J4NLB3-F1
#
_cell.length_a   1.000
_cell.length_b   1.000
_cell.length_c   1.000
_cell.angle_alpha   90.00
_cell.angle_beta   90.00
_cell.angle_gamma   90.00
#
_symmetry.space_group_name_H-M   'P 1'
#
loop_
_entity.id
_entity.type
_entity.pdbx_description
1 polymer ?
#
loop_
_entity_poly.entity_id
_entity_poly.type
_entity_poly.pdbx_seq_one_letter_code
_entity_poly.pdbx_strand_id
1 'polypeptide(L)'
;MSTYSGANPVSHSQVQLWWTETPNSICTRFNGEHRIHRRVHPFFFPFEISPTSRTVHNTITTPTASNLTLVSQLSFDRLHRLEELARSWEGPMSLALYLTDKEAGVVVDFLYNSQVLQSRRNIGYHVVYVDGFNTDGGQKTREAKWCFVIPAFELFEVRFDRLPDTKQALLEHLNNESIKPFRHEVWTAGHMATDYERWKNTSSIYAVNWSADYEPYVIVRRDAAKFDERFVGFGWNKASFIMQLDVLNFQFLVLPHAFLLHLPHPPSIEVFRYRTNKVYRFVWS
;
A
#
# COMPACT_ATOMS: atom_id res chain seq x y z
N MET A 1 -31.09 -14.23 -3.12
CA MET A 1 -31.24 -14.34 -1.65
C MET A 1 -30.25 -15.37 -1.13
N SER A 2 -29.14 -14.93 -0.56
CA SER A 2 -28.29 -15.76 0.29
C SER A 2 -27.80 -14.83 1.40
N THR A 3 -28.57 -14.80 2.48
CA THR A 3 -28.14 -14.25 3.76
C THR A 3 -27.08 -15.19 4.29
N TYR A 4 -25.83 -14.73 4.38
CA TYR A 4 -24.82 -15.42 5.17
C TYR A 4 -25.18 -15.23 6.65
N SER A 5 -26.14 -16.01 7.14
CA SER A 5 -26.35 -16.22 8.56
C SER A 5 -25.30 -17.22 9.05
N GLY A 6 -24.09 -16.70 9.27
CA GLY A 6 -23.03 -17.41 9.98
C GLY A 6 -23.24 -17.22 11.48
N ALA A 7 -23.60 -18.31 12.15
CA ALA A 7 -23.65 -18.55 13.59
C ALA A 7 -22.92 -17.55 14.48
N ASN A 8 -23.58 -17.13 15.55
CA ASN A 8 -23.06 -16.40 16.70
C ASN A 8 -21.88 -17.17 17.33
N PRO A 9 -20.61 -16.71 17.24
CA PRO A 9 -19.62 -17.05 18.23
C PRO A 9 -19.55 -15.86 19.19
N VAL A 10 -19.34 -16.09 20.48
CA VAL A 10 -18.73 -15.04 21.31
C VAL A 10 -17.35 -14.78 20.70
N SER A 11 -17.27 -13.81 19.80
CA SER A 11 -16.05 -13.46 19.11
C SER A 11 -15.12 -12.83 20.14
N HIS A 12 -13.92 -13.38 20.29
CA HIS A 12 -12.83 -12.73 21.00
C HIS A 12 -12.38 -11.40 20.33
N SER A 13 -12.99 -11.01 19.20
CA SER A 13 -12.69 -9.74 18.55
C SER A 13 -13.35 -8.57 19.28
N GLN A 14 -12.52 -7.59 19.63
CA GLN A 14 -12.94 -6.31 20.22
C GLN A 14 -13.72 -5.42 19.23
N VAL A 15 -13.79 -5.84 17.97
CA VAL A 15 -14.33 -5.07 16.86
C VAL A 15 -15.16 -5.96 15.93
N GLN A 16 -16.30 -5.44 15.46
CA GLN A 16 -17.20 -6.06 14.48
C GLN A 16 -17.45 -5.09 13.32
N LEU A 17 -17.32 -5.56 12.07
CA LEU A 17 -17.53 -4.76 10.86
C LEU A 17 -18.84 -5.15 10.18
N TRP A 18 -19.68 -4.17 9.87
CA TRP A 18 -20.96 -4.34 9.18
C TRP A 18 -20.99 -3.54 7.88
N TRP A 19 -21.65 -4.12 6.88
CA TRP A 19 -21.92 -3.46 5.61
C TRP A 19 -23.19 -3.99 4.96
N THR A 20 -23.84 -3.15 4.15
CA THR A 20 -25.04 -3.56 3.41
C THR A 20 -24.79 -3.69 1.90
N GLU A 21 -23.64 -3.24 1.40
CA GLU A 21 -23.19 -3.47 0.03
C GLU A 21 -22.25 -4.69 -0.06
N THR A 22 -22.23 -5.39 -1.19
CA THR A 22 -21.32 -6.55 -1.36
C THR A 22 -19.86 -6.08 -1.50
N PRO A 23 -18.87 -6.89 -1.06
CA PRO A 23 -17.43 -6.59 -1.25
C PRO A 23 -17.07 -6.20 -2.67
N ASN A 24 -17.75 -6.82 -3.63
CA ASN A 24 -17.50 -6.67 -5.04
C ASN A 24 -17.78 -5.25 -5.54
N SER A 25 -18.69 -4.48 -4.93
CA SER A 25 -18.94 -3.09 -5.36
C SER A 25 -17.76 -2.17 -5.03
N ILE A 26 -17.19 -2.31 -3.83
CA ILE A 26 -16.02 -1.55 -3.38
C ILE A 26 -14.74 -2.03 -4.06
N CYS A 27 -14.55 -3.35 -4.21
CA CYS A 27 -13.45 -3.89 -4.99
C CYS A 27 -13.52 -3.43 -6.45
N THR A 28 -14.71 -3.33 -7.07
CA THR A 28 -14.86 -2.76 -8.42
C THR A 28 -14.46 -1.29 -8.45
N ARG A 29 -14.78 -0.52 -7.39
CA ARG A 29 -14.35 0.88 -7.25
C ARG A 29 -12.82 1.00 -7.10
N PHE A 30 -12.17 0.12 -6.32
CA PHE A 30 -10.70 0.02 -6.29
C PHE A 30 -10.10 -0.55 -7.58
N ASN A 31 -10.81 -1.39 -8.31
CA ASN A 31 -10.34 -1.94 -9.58
C ASN A 31 -10.37 -0.91 -10.71
N GLY A 32 -11.16 0.16 -10.56
CA GLY A 32 -11.02 1.38 -11.36
C GLY A 32 -9.71 2.14 -11.07
N GLU A 33 -9.06 1.88 -9.93
CA GLU A 33 -7.77 2.46 -9.52
C GLU A 33 -6.56 1.54 -9.80
N HIS A 34 -6.67 0.57 -10.70
CA HIS A 34 -5.50 -0.12 -11.24
C HIS A 34 -5.43 0.15 -12.73
N ARG A 35 -4.28 0.59 -13.27
CA ARG A 35 -3.68 0.06 -14.52
C ARG A 35 -2.42 0.82 -15.00
N ILE A 36 -1.52 1.31 -14.15
CA ILE A 36 -0.12 1.51 -14.59
C ILE A 36 0.65 0.21 -14.34
N HIS A 37 0.52 -0.73 -15.28
CA HIS A 37 1.55 -1.76 -15.42
C HIS A 37 2.74 -1.09 -16.10
N ARG A 38 3.81 -0.86 -15.33
CA ARG A 38 5.10 -0.54 -15.94
C ARG A 38 5.47 -1.72 -16.80
N ARG A 39 5.50 -1.49 -18.11
CA ARG A 39 5.98 -2.50 -19.05
C ARG A 39 7.44 -2.78 -18.69
N VAL A 40 7.76 -4.06 -18.55
CA VAL A 40 9.13 -4.51 -18.33
C VAL A 40 9.50 -5.43 -19.47
N HIS A 41 10.62 -5.15 -20.11
CA HIS A 41 11.23 -6.06 -21.07
C HIS A 41 12.52 -6.62 -20.46
N PRO A 42 12.46 -7.83 -19.85
CA PRO A 42 13.66 -8.50 -19.38
C PRO A 42 14.51 -8.95 -20.56
N PHE A 43 15.83 -8.87 -20.43
CA PHE A 43 16.76 -9.27 -21.50
C PHE A 43 16.44 -8.61 -22.84
N PHE A 44 16.26 -7.29 -22.79
CA PHE A 44 15.91 -6.44 -23.93
C PHE A 44 16.96 -6.46 -25.06
N PHE A 45 18.17 -6.96 -24.77
CA PHE A 45 19.25 -7.21 -25.73
C PHE A 45 19.75 -8.65 -25.58
N PRO A 46 20.36 -9.26 -26.63
CA PRO A 46 20.87 -10.62 -26.57
C PRO A 46 21.76 -10.88 -25.34
N PHE A 47 21.42 -11.93 -24.59
CA PHE A 47 22.07 -12.31 -23.35
C PHE A 47 22.35 -13.82 -23.31
N GLU A 48 23.58 -14.17 -22.98
CA GLU A 48 24.06 -15.55 -22.82
C GLU A 48 24.93 -15.64 -21.56
N ILE A 49 24.53 -16.51 -20.63
CA ILE A 49 25.41 -16.98 -19.55
C ILE A 49 26.03 -18.28 -20.04
N SER A 50 27.22 -18.22 -20.65
CA SER A 50 27.96 -19.45 -20.90
C SER A 50 28.52 -19.98 -19.58
N PRO A 51 28.23 -21.22 -19.17
CA PRO A 51 29.13 -21.93 -18.26
C PRO A 51 30.41 -22.22 -19.05
N THR A 52 31.47 -21.45 -18.82
CA THR A 52 32.76 -21.68 -19.48
C THR A 52 33.43 -22.92 -18.89
N SER A 53 33.02 -24.11 -19.34
CA SER A 53 33.85 -25.31 -19.26
C SER A 53 34.66 -25.39 -20.55
N ARG A 54 35.88 -24.83 -20.56
CA ARG A 54 36.85 -25.09 -21.64
C ARG A 54 37.64 -26.34 -21.27
N THR A 55 37.43 -27.43 -22.02
CA THR A 55 38.26 -28.63 -21.92
C THR A 55 39.57 -28.38 -22.66
N VAL A 56 40.67 -28.16 -21.93
CA VAL A 56 42.03 -28.16 -22.47
C VAL A 56 42.81 -29.24 -21.73
N HIS A 57 43.29 -30.24 -22.47
CA HIS A 57 44.18 -31.32 -21.99
C HIS A 57 43.73 -32.16 -20.79
N ASN A 58 42.53 -32.78 -20.82
CA ASN A 58 42.08 -33.81 -19.86
C ASN A 58 42.19 -33.47 -18.34
N THR A 59 42.56 -32.24 -18.01
CA THR A 59 42.48 -31.62 -16.69
C THR A 59 41.31 -30.67 -16.72
N ILE A 60 40.31 -30.91 -15.87
CA ILE A 60 39.24 -29.94 -15.60
C ILE A 60 39.88 -28.82 -14.77
N THR A 61 40.57 -27.89 -15.41
CA THR A 61 40.79 -26.57 -14.83
C THR A 61 39.49 -25.81 -15.03
N THR A 62 38.67 -25.73 -13.99
CA THR A 62 37.60 -24.73 -13.92
C THR A 62 38.27 -23.37 -14.09
N PRO A 63 38.07 -22.64 -15.21
CA PRO A 63 38.33 -21.22 -15.19
C PRO A 63 37.47 -20.70 -14.04
N THR A 64 38.01 -19.83 -13.20
CA THR A 64 37.22 -19.11 -12.20
C THR A 64 36.20 -18.24 -12.95
N ALA A 65 35.12 -18.85 -13.44
CA ALA A 65 33.90 -18.17 -13.81
C ALA A 65 33.46 -17.54 -12.50
N SER A 66 33.66 -16.23 -12.39
CA SER A 66 33.21 -15.50 -11.23
C SER A 66 31.72 -15.78 -11.06
N ASN A 67 31.34 -16.51 -10.02
CA ASN A 67 29.93 -16.74 -9.61
C ASN A 67 29.24 -15.44 -9.13
N LEU A 68 29.82 -14.29 -9.46
CA LEU A 68 29.44 -12.98 -8.99
C LEU A 68 28.91 -12.21 -10.20
N THR A 69 27.73 -11.64 -10.03
CA THR A 69 27.07 -10.79 -11.02
C THR A 69 27.04 -9.37 -10.48
N LEU A 70 27.50 -8.41 -11.27
CA LEU A 70 27.33 -7.00 -10.93
C LEU A 70 25.89 -6.58 -11.24
N VAL A 71 25.16 -6.15 -10.22
CA VAL A 71 23.77 -5.67 -10.35
C VAL A 71 23.75 -4.16 -10.19
N SER A 72 23.10 -3.45 -11.12
CA SER A 72 22.97 -2.00 -11.03
C SER A 72 21.69 -1.49 -11.67
N GLN A 73 21.27 -0.29 -11.28
CA GLN A 73 20.13 0.41 -11.85
C GLN A 73 20.61 1.76 -12.42
N LEU A 74 20.13 2.11 -13.62
CA LEU A 74 20.49 3.33 -14.33
C LEU A 74 19.23 4.03 -14.85
N SER A 75 19.21 5.35 -14.76
CA SER A 75 18.31 6.23 -15.51
C SER A 75 18.99 6.68 -16.82
N PHE A 76 18.20 7.20 -17.77
CA PHE A 76 18.71 7.60 -19.08
C PHE A 76 19.90 8.57 -19.03
N ASP A 77 19.87 9.56 -18.12
CA ASP A 77 20.96 10.56 -17.94
C ASP A 77 22.31 9.93 -17.53
N ARG A 78 22.29 8.70 -17.01
CA ARG A 78 23.48 7.98 -16.54
C ARG A 78 23.97 6.92 -17.51
N LEU A 79 23.34 6.78 -18.69
CA LEU A 79 23.68 5.75 -19.67
C LEU A 79 25.13 5.85 -20.15
N HIS A 80 25.70 7.06 -20.19
CA HIS A 80 27.11 7.29 -20.57
C HIS A 80 28.11 6.49 -19.70
N ARG A 81 27.77 6.18 -18.45
CA ARG A 81 28.65 5.43 -17.53
C ARG A 81 28.66 3.92 -17.77
N LEU A 82 27.74 3.43 -18.61
CA LEU A 82 27.56 2.00 -18.84
C LEU A 82 28.79 1.36 -19.49
N GLU A 83 29.41 2.05 -20.46
CA GLU A 83 30.64 1.53 -21.07
C GLU A 83 31.80 1.45 -20.07
N GLU A 84 31.94 2.46 -19.20
CA GLU A 84 32.98 2.49 -18.17
C GLU A 84 32.82 1.32 -17.17
N LEU A 85 31.58 1.05 -16.76
CA LEU A 85 31.25 -0.12 -15.92
C LEU A 85 31.57 -1.43 -16.64
N ALA A 86 31.19 -1.55 -17.91
CA ALA A 86 31.42 -2.75 -18.71
C ALA A 86 32.91 -3.00 -19.03
N ARG A 87 33.73 -1.94 -19.10
CA ARG A 87 35.20 -2.05 -19.23
C ARG A 87 35.86 -2.48 -17.91
N SER A 88 35.30 -2.07 -16.78
CA SER A 88 35.90 -2.31 -15.45
C SER A 88 35.52 -3.66 -14.83
N TRP A 89 34.47 -4.31 -15.33
CA TRP A 89 33.96 -5.56 -14.77
C TRP A 89 33.74 -6.62 -15.86
N GLU A 90 34.66 -7.57 -16.02
CA GLU A 90 34.59 -8.61 -17.07
C GLU A 90 33.47 -9.66 -16.83
N GLY A 91 33.03 -9.85 -15.59
CA GLY A 91 32.01 -10.84 -15.21
C GLY A 91 30.58 -10.48 -15.64
N PRO A 92 29.59 -11.36 -15.38
CA PRO A 92 28.20 -11.10 -15.73
C PRO A 92 27.64 -9.81 -15.10
N MET A 93 26.73 -9.14 -15.79
CA MET A 93 26.04 -7.94 -15.30
C MET A 93 24.52 -8.10 -15.45
N SER A 94 23.74 -7.56 -14.53
CA SER A 94 22.28 -7.42 -14.63
C SER A 94 21.89 -5.97 -14.35
N LEU A 95 21.35 -5.31 -15.36
CA LEU A 95 21.15 -3.87 -15.37
C LEU A 95 19.67 -3.52 -15.58
N ALA A 96 19.09 -2.81 -14.62
CA ALA A 96 17.74 -2.25 -14.76
C ALA A 96 17.82 -0.81 -15.32
N LEU A 97 17.22 -0.58 -16.49
CA LEU A 97 17.19 0.72 -17.16
C LEU A 97 15.79 1.33 -17.03
N TYR A 98 15.68 2.47 -16.34
CA TYR A 98 14.41 3.18 -16.18
C TYR A 98 14.28 4.25 -17.26
N LEU A 99 13.42 4.02 -18.26
CA LEU A 99 13.42 4.74 -19.55
C LEU A 99 11.99 5.06 -20.02
N THR A 100 11.78 6.18 -20.71
CA THR A 100 10.57 6.42 -21.52
C THR A 100 10.64 5.63 -22.83
N ASP A 101 9.53 5.55 -23.58
CA ASP A 101 9.51 4.94 -24.92
C ASP A 101 10.52 5.56 -25.89
N LYS A 102 10.62 6.89 -25.88
CA LYS A 102 11.59 7.63 -26.70
C LYS A 102 13.03 7.31 -26.29
N GLU A 103 13.30 7.28 -24.99
CA GLU A 103 14.63 6.97 -24.46
C GLU A 103 15.04 5.53 -24.73
N ALA A 104 14.11 4.57 -24.70
CA ALA A 104 14.38 3.18 -25.06
C ALA A 104 14.91 3.06 -26.50
N GLY A 105 14.33 3.81 -27.45
CA GLY A 105 14.85 3.88 -28.82
C GLY A 105 16.30 4.38 -28.87
N VAL A 106 16.60 5.48 -28.16
CA VAL A 106 17.97 6.02 -28.09
C VAL A 106 18.94 5.04 -27.42
N VAL A 107 18.50 4.30 -26.41
CA VAL A 107 19.32 3.27 -25.75
C VAL A 107 19.65 2.12 -26.70
N VAL A 108 18.71 1.70 -27.55
CA VAL A 108 18.99 0.69 -28.59
C VAL A 108 20.14 1.15 -29.49
N ASP A 109 20.05 2.38 -30.00
CA ASP A 109 21.11 2.96 -30.84
C ASP A 109 22.45 3.05 -30.09
N PHE A 110 22.42 3.43 -28.82
CA PHE A 110 23.62 3.48 -27.98
C PHE A 110 24.27 2.09 -27.80
N LEU A 111 23.47 1.07 -27.49
CA LEU A 111 23.97 -0.31 -27.31
C LEU A 111 24.54 -0.88 -28.62
N TYR A 112 23.92 -0.61 -29.76
CA TYR A 112 24.44 -1.03 -31.06
C TYR A 112 25.67 -0.24 -31.49
N ASN A 113 25.82 1.03 -31.16
CA ASN A 113 27.00 1.80 -31.60
C ASN A 113 28.22 1.61 -30.68
N SER A 114 28.05 1.00 -29.50
CA SER A 114 29.14 0.70 -28.58
C SER A 114 29.84 -0.62 -28.92
N GLN A 115 31.09 -0.54 -29.39
CA GLN A 115 31.92 -1.73 -29.62
C GLN A 115 32.13 -2.57 -28.35
N VAL A 116 32.25 -1.90 -27.19
CA VAL A 116 32.43 -2.57 -25.90
C VAL A 116 31.18 -3.37 -25.55
N LEU A 117 30.00 -2.75 -25.59
CA LEU A 117 28.76 -3.41 -25.18
C LEU A 117 28.33 -4.49 -26.17
N GLN A 118 28.52 -4.28 -27.48
CA GLN A 118 28.26 -5.30 -28.50
C GLN A 118 29.11 -6.56 -28.33
N SER A 119 30.37 -6.41 -27.88
CA SER A 119 31.27 -7.54 -27.69
C SER A 119 30.87 -8.44 -26.50
N ARG A 120 29.87 -8.04 -25.72
CA ARG A 120 29.53 -8.65 -24.43
C ARG A 120 28.12 -9.22 -24.39
N ARG A 121 28.03 -10.54 -24.47
CA ARG A 121 26.77 -11.28 -24.31
C ARG A 121 26.41 -11.59 -22.86
N ASN A 122 27.30 -11.35 -21.91
CA ASN A 122 27.06 -11.61 -20.47
C ASN A 122 26.48 -10.40 -19.71
N ILE A 123 25.86 -9.44 -20.41
CA ILE A 123 25.18 -8.28 -19.80
C ILE A 123 23.68 -8.40 -20.06
N GLY A 124 22.89 -8.57 -19.00
CA GLY A 124 21.44 -8.57 -19.06
C GLY A 124 20.89 -7.15 -18.92
N TYR A 125 20.28 -6.62 -19.99
CA TYR A 125 19.61 -5.32 -19.97
C TYR A 125 18.10 -5.52 -19.74
N HIS A 126 17.57 -4.95 -18.66
CA HIS A 126 16.14 -5.02 -18.30
C HIS A 126 15.54 -3.62 -18.41
N VAL A 127 14.69 -3.37 -19.40
CA VAL A 127 14.07 -2.05 -19.57
C VAL A 127 12.78 -1.99 -18.77
N VAL A 128 12.67 -0.99 -17.90
CA VAL A 128 11.48 -0.65 -17.12
C VAL A 128 10.96 0.68 -17.63
N TYR A 129 9.79 0.66 -18.27
CA TYR A 129 9.25 1.88 -18.87
C TYR A 129 8.69 2.83 -17.80
N VAL A 130 9.13 4.09 -17.85
CA VAL A 130 8.65 5.18 -16.98
C VAL A 130 7.16 5.41 -17.21
N ASP A 131 6.75 5.36 -18.47
CA ASP A 131 5.37 5.37 -18.90
C ASP A 131 4.81 3.95 -18.82
N GLY A 132 3.89 3.70 -17.89
CA GLY A 132 3.05 2.49 -17.96
C GLY A 132 1.86 2.72 -18.89
N PHE A 133 1.34 1.65 -19.48
CA PHE A 133 0.15 1.75 -20.31
C PHE A 133 -1.08 1.60 -19.45
N ASN A 134 -1.94 2.62 -19.51
CA ASN A 134 -3.32 2.49 -19.08
C ASN A 134 -4.00 1.54 -20.07
N THR A 135 -4.51 0.41 -19.61
CA THR A 135 -5.06 -0.63 -20.52
C THR A 135 -6.29 -0.16 -21.30
N ASP A 136 -6.80 1.03 -20.98
CA ASP A 136 -8.08 1.54 -21.50
C ASP A 136 -7.91 2.78 -22.41
N GLY A 137 -6.68 3.10 -22.85
CA GLY A 137 -6.45 4.11 -23.92
C GLY A 137 -6.80 5.57 -23.58
N GLY A 138 -7.15 5.87 -22.32
CA GLY A 138 -7.52 7.21 -21.85
C GLY A 138 -6.33 8.12 -21.49
N GLN A 139 -6.53 9.44 -21.62
CA GLN A 139 -5.58 10.51 -21.28
C GLN A 139 -5.00 10.37 -19.86
N LYS A 140 -3.74 10.81 -19.68
CA LYS A 140 -3.00 10.98 -18.41
C LYS A 140 -3.71 11.99 -17.49
N THR A 141 -4.80 11.60 -16.83
CA THR A 141 -5.32 12.34 -15.67
C THR A 141 -4.45 12.00 -14.46
N ARG A 142 -4.19 12.97 -13.56
CA ARG A 142 -3.58 12.67 -12.26
C ARG A 142 -4.47 11.62 -11.58
N GLU A 143 -3.93 10.43 -11.35
CA GLU A 143 -4.64 9.34 -10.70
C GLU A 143 -5.18 9.82 -9.35
N ALA A 144 -6.50 9.72 -9.16
CA ALA A 144 -7.08 9.88 -7.84
C ALA A 144 -6.63 8.70 -6.98
N LYS A 145 -6.20 8.98 -5.75
CA LYS A 145 -5.83 7.95 -4.77
C LYS A 145 -6.90 7.95 -3.69
N TRP A 146 -7.62 6.85 -3.51
CA TRP A 146 -8.71 6.79 -2.55
C TRP A 146 -8.34 6.09 -1.25
N CYS A 147 -8.82 6.67 -0.15
CA CYS A 147 -8.81 6.09 1.18
C CYS A 147 -10.25 6.05 1.67
N PHE A 148 -10.88 4.87 1.65
CA PHE A 148 -12.25 4.76 2.14
C PHE A 148 -12.26 4.72 3.65
N VAL A 149 -13.02 5.62 4.27
CA VAL A 149 -13.20 5.72 5.72
C VAL A 149 -14.43 4.91 6.13
N ILE A 150 -14.27 4.08 7.15
CA ILE A 150 -15.35 3.35 7.83
C ILE A 150 -15.62 4.03 9.17
N PRO A 151 -16.82 4.62 9.36
CA PRO A 151 -17.20 5.21 10.64
C PRO A 151 -17.24 4.17 11.75
N ALA A 152 -16.60 4.50 12.87
CA ALA A 152 -16.55 3.65 14.04
C ALA A 152 -17.44 4.18 15.17
N PHE A 153 -18.07 3.24 15.88
CA PHE A 153 -18.95 3.47 17.01
C PHE A 153 -18.53 2.57 18.18
N GLU A 154 -18.86 2.98 19.40
CA GLU A 154 -18.56 2.22 20.62
C GLU A 154 -19.82 1.85 21.39
N LEU A 155 -19.79 0.65 21.95
CA LEU A 155 -20.78 0.12 22.87
C LEU A 155 -20.25 0.27 24.29
N PHE A 156 -21.14 0.57 25.22
CA PHE A 156 -20.82 0.68 26.64
C PHE A 156 -21.31 -0.52 27.46
N GLU A 157 -22.38 -1.16 27.01
CA GLU A 157 -22.98 -2.30 27.70
C GLU A 157 -22.61 -3.63 27.03
N VAL A 158 -22.34 -4.64 27.87
CA VAL A 158 -21.86 -5.97 27.44
C VAL A 158 -23.00 -6.83 26.85
N ARG A 159 -24.27 -6.45 27.05
CA ARG A 159 -25.42 -7.28 26.68
C ARG A 159 -26.24 -6.65 25.57
N PHE A 160 -25.82 -6.89 24.33
CA PHE A 160 -26.72 -6.82 23.20
C PHE A 160 -27.15 -8.26 22.87
N ASP A 161 -28.44 -8.56 23.00
CA ASP A 161 -28.99 -9.84 22.53
C ASP A 161 -28.77 -10.01 21.02
N ARG A 162 -28.76 -8.89 20.29
CA ARG A 162 -28.36 -8.78 18.88
C ARG A 162 -27.70 -7.43 18.62
N LEU A 163 -26.53 -7.44 17.98
CA LEU A 163 -25.86 -6.21 17.53
C LEU A 163 -26.58 -5.61 16.32
N PRO A 164 -26.59 -4.27 16.16
CA PRO A 164 -27.14 -3.66 14.96
C PRO A 164 -26.31 -4.07 13.74
N ASP A 165 -26.99 -4.68 12.77
CA ASP A 165 -26.40 -5.19 11.52
C ASP A 165 -26.77 -4.32 10.30
N THR A 166 -27.55 -3.25 10.53
CA THR A 166 -27.93 -2.26 9.53
C THR A 166 -27.73 -0.85 10.06
N LYS A 167 -27.54 0.11 9.16
CA LYS A 167 -27.47 1.53 9.50
C LYS A 167 -28.73 2.00 10.23
N GLN A 168 -29.91 1.54 9.80
CA GLN A 168 -31.17 1.90 10.44
C GLN A 168 -31.21 1.45 11.91
N ALA A 169 -30.88 0.19 12.19
CA ALA A 169 -30.80 -0.31 13.57
C ALA A 169 -29.74 0.47 14.38
N LEU A 170 -28.59 0.78 13.78
CA LEU A 170 -27.57 1.60 14.44
C LEU A 170 -28.07 3.02 14.78
N LEU A 171 -28.85 3.66 13.90
CA LEU A 171 -29.44 4.98 14.17
C LEU A 171 -30.42 4.95 15.35
N GLU A 172 -31.20 3.89 15.51
CA GLU A 172 -32.07 3.71 16.69
C GLU A 172 -31.25 3.67 17.99
N HIS A 173 -30.11 2.99 17.97
CA HIS A 173 -29.16 2.93 19.09
C HIS A 173 -28.39 4.24 19.33
N LEU A 174 -28.17 5.06 18.30
CA LEU A 174 -27.60 6.40 18.46
C LEU A 174 -28.62 7.35 19.09
N ASN A 175 -29.90 7.24 18.72
CA ASN A 175 -30.97 8.09 19.23
C ASN A 175 -31.30 7.82 20.71
N ASN A 176 -31.15 6.58 21.17
CA ASN A 176 -31.35 6.21 22.57
C ASN A 176 -30.05 6.24 23.40
N GLU A 177 -28.96 6.75 22.81
CA GLU A 177 -27.63 6.89 23.42
C GLU A 177 -26.97 5.58 23.92
N SER A 178 -27.48 4.41 23.53
CA SER A 178 -26.85 3.11 23.88
C SER A 178 -25.57 2.83 23.09
N ILE A 179 -25.39 3.50 21.96
CA ILE A 179 -24.16 3.50 21.14
C ILE A 179 -23.76 4.95 20.88
N LYS A 180 -22.46 5.24 20.83
CA LYS A 180 -21.94 6.57 20.49
C LYS A 180 -20.84 6.48 19.42
N PRO A 181 -20.53 7.58 18.71
CA PRO A 181 -19.33 7.64 17.88
C PRO A 181 -18.09 7.28 18.70
N PHE A 182 -17.20 6.47 18.12
CA PHE A 182 -16.09 5.85 18.85
C PHE A 182 -15.18 6.89 19.50
N ARG A 183 -14.94 6.74 20.81
CA ARG A 183 -14.09 7.60 21.65
C ARG A 183 -14.50 9.07 21.66
N HIS A 184 -15.71 9.41 21.24
CA HIS A 184 -16.13 10.81 21.09
C HIS A 184 -16.00 11.61 22.39
N GLU A 185 -16.22 10.99 23.56
CA GLU A 185 -16.16 11.67 24.86
C GLU A 185 -14.74 11.84 25.42
N VAL A 186 -13.78 11.04 24.96
CA VAL A 186 -12.41 11.00 25.52
C VAL A 186 -11.34 11.43 24.53
N TRP A 187 -11.63 11.38 23.22
CA TRP A 187 -10.71 11.69 22.14
C TRP A 187 -11.47 12.10 20.86
N THR A 188 -12.21 13.20 20.95
CA THR A 188 -13.05 13.71 19.85
C THR A 188 -12.24 13.97 18.57
N ALA A 189 -11.03 14.54 18.70
CA ALA A 189 -10.15 14.88 17.58
C ALA A 189 -9.82 13.66 16.70
N GLY A 190 -9.73 12.46 17.31
CA GLY A 190 -9.38 11.25 16.57
C GLY A 190 -10.40 10.79 15.54
N HIS A 191 -11.66 11.24 15.64
CA HIS A 191 -12.71 10.74 14.77
C HIS A 191 -13.64 11.82 14.20
N MET A 192 -13.63 13.05 14.73
CA MET A 192 -14.59 14.08 14.34
C MET A 192 -14.55 14.46 12.85
N ALA A 193 -13.39 14.36 12.20
CA ALA A 193 -13.26 14.62 10.76
C ALA A 193 -14.09 13.66 9.89
N THR A 194 -14.57 12.54 10.45
CA THR A 194 -15.50 11.62 9.77
C THR A 194 -16.85 12.28 9.45
N ASP A 195 -17.24 13.36 10.14
CA ASP A 195 -18.54 14.03 9.99
C ASP A 195 -19.73 13.06 10.20
N TYR A 196 -19.87 12.59 11.43
CA TYR A 196 -20.92 11.63 11.81
C TYR A 196 -22.33 12.16 11.59
N GLU A 197 -22.57 13.48 11.70
CA GLU A 197 -23.88 14.06 11.40
C GLU A 197 -24.21 13.94 9.92
N ARG A 198 -23.26 14.22 9.03
CA ARG A 198 -23.45 13.94 7.60
C ARG A 198 -23.62 12.46 7.34
N TRP A 199 -22.84 11.60 8.01
CA TRP A 199 -22.99 10.15 7.87
C TRP A 199 -24.42 9.69 8.19
N LYS A 200 -25.01 10.12 9.32
CA LYS A 200 -26.37 9.73 9.73
C LYS A 200 -27.40 10.01 8.64
N ASN A 201 -27.26 11.14 7.95
CA ASN A 201 -28.27 11.69 7.05
C ASN A 201 -28.06 11.37 5.56
N THR A 202 -26.96 10.71 5.18
CA THR A 202 -26.64 10.46 3.76
C THR A 202 -26.62 8.98 3.39
N SER A 203 -26.95 8.71 2.13
CA SER A 203 -26.81 7.42 1.44
C SER A 203 -25.71 7.45 0.37
N SER A 204 -25.03 8.59 0.20
CA SER A 204 -23.97 8.77 -0.80
C SER A 204 -22.61 8.86 -0.14
N ILE A 205 -21.57 8.37 -0.82
CA ILE A 205 -20.18 8.60 -0.40
C ILE A 205 -19.92 10.10 -0.37
N TYR A 206 -19.13 10.54 0.61
CA TYR A 206 -18.69 11.92 0.70
C TYR A 206 -17.23 12.04 1.10
N ALA A 207 -16.60 13.11 0.60
CA ALA A 207 -15.23 13.44 0.96
C ALA A 207 -15.18 14.18 2.31
N VAL A 208 -14.12 13.91 3.06
CA VAL A 208 -13.72 14.65 4.26
C VAL A 208 -12.26 15.06 4.14
N ASN A 209 -11.88 16.11 4.86
CA ASN A 209 -10.49 16.53 4.94
C ASN A 209 -9.82 15.85 6.13
N TRP A 210 -8.54 15.56 6.00
CA TRP A 210 -7.72 15.17 7.13
C TRP A 210 -7.69 16.30 8.18
N SER A 211 -7.58 15.92 9.46
CA SER A 211 -7.28 16.81 10.57
C SER A 211 -6.19 16.20 11.44
N ALA A 212 -5.51 17.04 12.22
CA ALA A 212 -4.60 16.56 13.26
C ALA A 212 -5.30 15.50 14.15
N ASP A 213 -4.53 14.51 14.58
CA ASP A 213 -4.97 13.38 15.41
C ASP A 213 -5.95 12.39 14.78
N TYR A 214 -6.36 12.58 13.53
CA TYR A 214 -7.38 11.73 12.90
C TYR A 214 -6.93 10.27 12.75
N GLU A 215 -7.65 9.34 13.37
CA GLU A 215 -7.36 7.89 13.42
C GLU A 215 -8.56 7.01 12.97
N PRO A 216 -9.14 7.23 11.77
CA PRO A 216 -10.24 6.42 11.28
C PRO A 216 -9.82 4.97 11.00
N TYR A 217 -10.83 4.10 10.90
CA TYR A 217 -10.66 2.82 10.22
C TYR A 217 -10.75 3.05 8.72
N VAL A 218 -9.77 2.55 7.98
CA VAL A 218 -9.67 2.81 6.54
C VAL A 218 -9.51 1.54 5.72
N ILE A 219 -10.01 1.60 4.49
CA ILE A 219 -9.70 0.65 3.43
C ILE A 219 -8.85 1.40 2.41
N VAL A 220 -7.67 0.86 2.13
CA VAL A 220 -6.72 1.38 1.15
C VAL A 220 -6.16 0.23 0.32
N ARG A 221 -5.58 0.54 -0.83
CA ARG A 221 -4.82 -0.46 -1.60
C ARG A 221 -3.65 -0.99 -0.78
N ARG A 222 -3.29 -2.26 -1.02
CA ARG A 222 -2.19 -2.96 -0.32
C ARG A 222 -0.84 -2.22 -0.43
N ASP A 223 -0.62 -1.51 -1.53
CA ASP A 223 0.60 -0.77 -1.83
C ASP A 223 0.51 0.73 -1.55
N ALA A 224 -0.55 1.19 -0.86
CA ALA A 224 -0.78 2.62 -0.60
C ALA A 224 0.28 3.28 0.29
N ALA A 225 0.56 2.67 1.45
CA ALA A 225 1.51 3.14 2.44
C ALA A 225 1.87 1.98 3.40
N LYS A 226 2.92 2.15 4.20
CA LYS A 226 3.32 1.18 5.24
C LYS A 226 3.30 1.88 6.60
N PHE A 227 2.94 1.15 7.65
CA PHE A 227 3.12 1.63 9.01
C PHE A 227 4.61 1.87 9.29
N ASP A 228 4.89 2.93 10.06
CA ASP A 228 6.23 3.21 10.54
C ASP A 228 6.52 2.35 11.77
N GLU A 229 7.45 1.41 11.61
CA GLU A 229 7.80 0.39 12.62
C GLU A 229 8.41 0.98 13.90
N ARG A 230 8.75 2.27 13.90
CA ARG A 230 9.21 2.95 15.11
C ARG A 230 8.08 3.08 16.13
N PHE A 231 6.83 3.30 15.70
CA PHE A 231 5.69 3.43 16.61
C PHE A 231 5.29 2.08 17.20
N VAL A 232 5.87 1.74 18.34
CA VAL A 232 5.64 0.46 19.04
C VAL A 232 4.64 0.63 20.19
N GLY A 233 3.61 -0.22 20.21
CA GLY A 233 2.61 -0.28 21.28
C GLY A 233 1.48 0.74 21.09
N PHE A 234 1.21 1.56 22.11
CA PHE A 234 0.05 2.44 22.14
C PHE A 234 0.37 3.88 21.70
N GLY A 235 -0.45 4.40 20.77
CA GLY A 235 -0.45 5.80 20.34
C GLY A 235 0.33 6.05 19.04
N TRP A 236 -0.12 7.05 18.29
CA TRP A 236 0.49 7.58 17.06
C TRP A 236 0.73 6.62 15.89
N ASN A 237 0.51 5.32 16.09
CA ASN A 237 0.61 4.30 15.05
C ASN A 237 -0.40 4.53 13.91
N LYS A 238 -1.68 4.75 14.24
CA LYS A 238 -2.73 5.03 13.27
C LYS A 238 -2.64 6.48 12.78
N ALA A 239 -2.47 7.45 13.67
CA ALA A 239 -2.39 8.86 13.28
C ALA A 239 -1.25 9.13 12.27
N SER A 240 -0.06 8.55 12.49
CA SER A 240 1.07 8.72 11.55
C SER A 240 0.81 8.10 10.18
N PHE A 241 0.18 6.92 10.13
CA PHE A 241 -0.22 6.29 8.89
C PHE A 241 -1.25 7.12 8.11
N ILE A 242 -2.25 7.66 8.82
CA ILE A 242 -3.30 8.49 8.21
C ILE A 242 -2.75 9.83 7.72
N MET A 243 -1.86 10.45 8.49
CA MET A 243 -1.11 11.64 8.06
C MET A 243 -0.26 11.36 6.81
N GLN A 244 0.37 10.18 6.72
CA GLN A 244 1.13 9.81 5.53
C GLN A 244 0.24 9.71 4.29
N LEU A 245 -0.98 9.18 4.41
CA LEU A 245 -1.94 9.13 3.30
C LEU A 245 -2.33 10.53 2.83
N ASP A 246 -2.55 11.48 3.76
CA ASP A 246 -2.84 12.88 3.43
C ASP A 246 -1.67 13.53 2.67
N VAL A 247 -0.43 13.39 3.15
CA VAL A 247 0.78 13.90 2.47
C VAL A 247 0.95 13.29 1.06
N LEU A 248 0.54 12.03 0.88
CA LEU A 248 0.55 11.34 -0.42
C LEU A 248 -0.62 11.71 -1.34
N ASN A 249 -1.46 12.66 -0.93
CA ASN A 249 -2.64 13.19 -1.60
C ASN A 249 -3.75 12.15 -1.80
N PHE A 250 -3.97 11.28 -0.81
CA PHE A 250 -5.16 10.43 -0.78
C PHE A 250 -6.42 11.25 -0.45
N GLN A 251 -7.50 10.96 -1.15
CA GLN A 251 -8.83 11.49 -0.84
C GLN A 251 -9.52 10.58 0.18
N PHE A 252 -9.91 11.15 1.32
CA PHE A 252 -10.64 10.43 2.36
C PHE A 252 -12.14 10.43 2.03
N LEU A 253 -12.67 9.25 1.72
CA LEU A 253 -14.04 9.05 1.25
C LEU A 253 -14.83 8.20 2.25
N VAL A 254 -15.81 8.78 2.93
CA VAL A 254 -16.58 8.06 3.96
C VAL A 254 -17.65 7.18 3.31
N LEU A 255 -17.72 5.93 3.75
CA LEU A 255 -18.70 4.95 3.28
C LEU A 255 -20.03 5.08 4.06
N PRO A 256 -21.17 5.39 3.40
CA PRO A 256 -22.45 5.61 4.06
C PRO A 256 -23.14 4.31 4.50
N HIS A 257 -22.71 3.17 3.96
CA HIS A 257 -23.32 1.84 4.10
C HIS A 257 -22.43 0.81 4.79
N ALA A 258 -21.34 1.28 5.41
CA ALA A 258 -20.44 0.49 6.24
C ALA A 258 -20.25 1.17 7.58
N PHE A 259 -20.11 0.40 8.65
CA PHE A 259 -19.79 0.89 9.97
C PHE A 259 -19.11 -0.18 10.82
N LEU A 260 -18.39 0.27 11.84
CA LEU A 260 -17.65 -0.58 12.75
C LEU A 260 -18.17 -0.39 14.17
N LEU A 261 -18.36 -1.50 14.89
CA LEU A 261 -18.72 -1.52 16.30
C LEU A 261 -17.52 -1.97 17.13
N HIS A 262 -17.10 -1.14 18.06
CA HIS A 262 -16.12 -1.46 19.08
C HIS A 262 -16.83 -1.96 20.33
N LEU A 263 -16.60 -3.22 20.67
CA LEU A 263 -17.25 -3.90 21.79
C LEU A 263 -16.58 -3.51 23.12
N PRO A 264 -17.31 -3.49 24.25
CA PRO A 264 -16.71 -3.23 25.54
C PRO A 264 -15.64 -4.28 25.87
N HIS A 265 -14.45 -3.83 26.27
CA HIS A 265 -13.38 -4.72 26.68
C HIS A 265 -12.46 -4.06 27.71
N PRO A 266 -11.73 -4.85 28.54
CA PRO A 266 -10.74 -4.31 29.45
C PRO A 266 -9.63 -3.53 28.72
N PRO A 267 -9.09 -2.45 29.32
CA PRO A 267 -7.94 -1.75 28.76
C PRO A 267 -6.74 -2.69 28.56
N SER A 268 -5.97 -2.48 27.50
CA SER A 268 -4.74 -3.23 27.27
C SER A 268 -3.61 -2.79 28.22
N ILE A 269 -2.63 -3.68 28.42
CA ILE A 269 -1.39 -3.38 29.17
C ILE A 269 -0.66 -2.16 28.60
N GLU A 270 -0.68 -2.00 27.28
CA GLU A 270 -0.01 -0.87 26.61
C GLU A 270 -0.68 0.48 26.94
N VAL A 271 -2.01 0.51 27.06
CA VAL A 271 -2.72 1.71 27.56
C VAL A 271 -2.30 2.02 29.00
N PHE A 272 -2.15 1.00 29.83
CA PHE A 272 -1.68 1.17 31.20
C PHE A 272 -0.23 1.70 31.23
N ARG A 273 0.67 1.15 30.42
CA ARG A 273 2.06 1.63 30.27
C ARG A 273 2.12 3.08 29.80
N TYR A 274 1.33 3.46 28.80
CA TYR A 274 1.23 4.83 28.33
C TYR A 274 0.76 5.80 29.43
N ARG A 275 -0.19 5.38 30.26
CA ARG A 275 -0.71 6.19 31.38
C ARG A 275 0.29 6.35 32.52
N THR A 276 1.14 5.36 32.76
CA THR A 276 2.00 5.28 33.95
C THR A 276 3.47 5.64 33.70
N ASN A 277 3.99 5.45 32.48
CA ASN A 277 5.40 5.69 32.16
C ASN A 277 5.59 6.99 31.38
N LYS A 278 6.19 8.01 32.03
CA LYS A 278 6.46 9.32 31.43
C LYS A 278 7.44 9.27 30.27
N VAL A 279 8.44 8.38 30.32
CA VAL A 279 9.41 8.20 29.23
C VAL A 279 8.71 7.62 28.02
N TYR A 280 7.89 6.58 28.22
CA TYR A 280 7.10 5.97 27.14
C TYR A 280 6.15 6.97 26.47
N ARG A 281 5.57 7.91 27.23
CA ARG A 281 4.76 9.01 26.68
C ARG A 281 5.59 10.02 25.89
N PHE A 282 6.79 10.35 26.37
CA PHE A 282 7.65 11.38 25.79
C PHE A 282 8.28 10.96 24.46
N VAL A 283 8.50 9.65 24.23
CA VAL A 283 9.02 9.17 22.93
C VAL A 283 8.04 9.47 21.77
N TRP A 284 6.77 9.75 22.07
CA TRP A 284 5.71 9.88 21.07
C TRP A 284 4.89 11.19 21.18
N SER A 285 5.28 12.14 22.03
CA SER A 285 4.64 13.47 22.13
C SER A 285 5.41 14.51 21.33
#